data_AF-A0A962RK13-F1
#
_entry.id   AF-A0A962RK13-F1
#
_cell.length_a   1.000
_cell.length_b   1.000
_cell.length_c   1.000
_cell.angle_alpha   90.00
_cell.angle_beta   90.00
_cell.angle_gamma   90.00
#
_symmetry.space_group_name_H-M   'P 1'
#
loop_
_entity.id
_entity.type
_entity.pdbx_description
1 polymer ?
#
loop_
_entity_poly.entity_id
_entity_poly.type
_entity_poly.pdbx_seq_one_letter_code
_entity_poly.pdbx_strand_id
1 'polypeptide(L)' 'RAFVHHAGGAVGEGNGTTLADELSNLFADGLYLNVHTVGNAGGELRGQIIAPAPIPVPATFLLLAPALALLRITRRR' A
#
# COMPACT_ATOMS: atom_id res chain seq x y z
N ARG A 1 24.81 13.15 5.64
CA ARG A 1 23.54 12.96 6.36
C ARG A 1 22.67 14.18 6.11
N ALA A 2 21.89 14.18 5.03
CA ALA A 2 20.94 15.25 4.75
C ALA A 2 19.55 14.63 4.86
N PHE A 3 18.83 15.00 5.92
CA PHE A 3 17.45 14.62 6.15
C PHE A 3 16.60 15.68 5.43
N VAL A 4 15.92 15.31 4.34
CA VAL A 4 14.97 16.23 3.67
C VAL A 4 13.63 16.11 4.38
N HIS A 5 13.28 17.14 5.13
CA HIS A 5 11.92 17.34 5.65
C HIS A 5 11.06 17.91 4.53
N HIS A 6 10.20 17.09 3.92
CA HIS A 6 9.16 17.57 3.02
C HIS A 6 7.96 18.03 3.84
N ALA A 7 7.97 19.30 4.24
CA ALA A 7 6.81 19.95 4.82
C ALA A 7 5.79 20.20 3.70
N GLY A 8 4.82 19.30 3.55
CA GLY A 8 3.48 19.54 2.98
C GLY A 8 3.35 20.11 1.55
N GLY A 9 4.42 20.35 0.82
CA GLY A 9 4.42 20.80 -0.56
C GLY A 9 4.67 19.65 -1.52
N ALA A 10 3.88 19.58 -2.59
CA ALA A 10 3.98 18.56 -3.63
C ALA A 10 5.44 18.36 -4.07
N VAL A 11 5.98 17.18 -3.83
CA VAL A 11 7.27 16.77 -4.38
C VAL A 11 7.07 16.55 -5.87
N GLY A 12 7.76 17.32 -6.72
CA GLY A 12 7.70 17.07 -8.16
C GLY A 12 8.34 15.71 -8.48
N GLU A 13 7.57 14.75 -9.01
CA GLU A 13 8.07 13.39 -9.31
C GLU A 13 8.85 13.27 -10.63
N GLY A 14 9.10 14.38 -11.34
CA GLY A 14 9.85 14.38 -12.60
C GLY A 14 9.06 13.87 -13.82
N ASN A 15 7.79 13.49 -13.65
CA ASN A 15 6.87 13.07 -14.71
C ASN A 15 5.86 14.18 -15.13
N GLY A 16 6.00 15.40 -14.60
CA GLY A 16 5.04 16.48 -14.86
C GLY A 16 3.67 16.29 -14.17
N THR A 17 3.57 15.34 -13.25
CA THR A 17 2.40 15.09 -12.37
C THR A 17 2.82 15.24 -10.90
N THR A 18 1.84 15.19 -9.99
CA THR A 18 2.07 15.09 -8.54
C THR A 18 1.51 13.78 -7.99
N LEU A 19 2.06 13.31 -6.87
CA LEU A 19 1.63 12.08 -6.20
C LEU A 19 0.17 12.18 -5.76
N ALA A 20 -0.26 13.39 -5.39
CA ALA A 20 -1.65 13.64 -5.03
C ALA A 20 -2.59 13.37 -6.23
N ASP A 21 -2.19 13.76 -7.43
CA ASP A 21 -2.98 13.54 -8.65
C ASP A 21 -2.97 12.05 -9.06
N GLU A 22 -1.83 11.37 -8.92
CA GLU A 22 -1.66 9.96 -9.27
C GLU A 22 -2.20 8.98 -8.22
N LEU A 23 -2.55 9.45 -7.02
CA LEU A 23 -3.00 8.60 -5.92
C LEU A 23 -4.27 7.80 -6.28
N SER A 24 -5.15 8.41 -7.08
CA SER A 24 -6.37 7.76 -7.58
C SER A 24 -6.05 6.61 -8.53
N ASN A 25 -5.09 6.80 -9.45
CA ASN A 25 -4.61 5.76 -10.36
C ASN A 25 -3.91 4.62 -9.60
N LEU A 26 -3.15 4.94 -8.55
CA LEU A 26 -2.51 3.92 -7.71
C LEU A 26 -3.53 3.00 -7.05
N PHE A 27 -4.60 3.55 -6.47
CA PHE A 27 -5.64 2.75 -5.81
C PHE A 27 -6.62 2.06 -6.77
N ALA A 28 -6.65 2.49 -8.03
CA ALA A 28 -7.44 1.88 -9.10
C ALA A 28 -6.66 0.81 -9.89
N ASP A 29 -5.47 0.40 -9.41
CA ASP A 29 -4.55 -0.48 -10.12
C ASP A 29 -4.26 0.00 -11.55
N GLY A 30 -4.15 1.32 -11.75
CA GLY A 30 -3.91 1.95 -13.05
C GLY A 30 -2.43 2.16 -13.39
N LEU A 31 -1.54 1.89 -12.43
CA LEU A 31 -0.10 2.12 -12.57
C LEU A 31 0.67 0.82 -12.86
N TYR A 32 1.68 0.91 -13.71
CA TYR A 32 2.54 -0.22 -14.04
C TYR A 32 3.99 0.24 -14.20
N LEU A 33 4.92 -0.71 -14.05
CA LEU A 33 6.34 -0.51 -14.32
C LEU A 33 6.74 -1.21 -15.61
N ASN A 34 7.58 -0.55 -16.40
CA ASN A 34 8.20 -1.11 -17.59
C ASN A 34 9.72 -1.11 -17.41
N VAL A 35 10.34 -2.29 -17.46
CA VAL A 35 11.81 -2.43 -17.37
C VAL A 35 12.36 -2.55 -18.78
N HIS A 36 13.30 -1.68 -19.15
CA HIS A 36 13.95 -1.68 -20.46
C HIS A 36 15.47 -1.75 -20.34
N THR A 37 16.12 -2.22 -21.39
CA THR A 37 17.57 -2.12 -21.60
C THR A 37 17.84 -1.26 -22.83
N VAL A 38 19.09 -0.82 -23.02
CA VAL A 38 19.49 -0.06 -24.22
C VAL A 38 19.20 -0.85 -25.51
N GLY A 39 19.39 -2.18 -25.48
CA GLY A 39 19.12 -3.05 -26.63
C GLY A 39 17.63 -3.29 -26.88
N ASN A 40 16.77 -3.15 -25.86
CA ASN A 40 15.33 -3.39 -25.93
C ASN A 40 14.55 -2.21 -25.31
N ALA A 41 14.56 -1.07 -25.99
CA ALA A 41 13.94 0.17 -25.50
C ALA A 41 12.42 0.08 -25.31
N GLY A 42 11.74 -0.84 -26.01
CA GLY A 42 10.30 -1.10 -25.83
C GLY A 42 9.93 -1.73 -24.47
N GLY A 43 10.92 -2.17 -23.72
CA GLY A 43 10.75 -2.90 -22.47
C GLY A 43 10.85 -4.40 -22.67
N GLU A 44 11.61 -5.05 -21.78
CA GLU A 44 11.76 -6.50 -21.73
C GLU A 44 10.70 -7.13 -20.81
N LEU A 45 10.28 -6.39 -19.76
CA LEU A 45 9.32 -6.86 -18.75
C LEU A 45 8.36 -5.74 -18.31
N ARG A 46 7.09 -6.10 -18.11
CA ARG A 46 6.02 -5.23 -17.60
C ARG A 46 5.39 -5.83 -16.35
N GLY A 47 5.29 -5.02 -15.29
CA GLY A 47 4.71 -5.43 -14.01
C GLY A 47 3.59 -4.49 -13.60
N GLN A 48 2.44 -5.06 -13.23
CA GLN A 48 1.31 -4.29 -12.71
C GLN A 48 1.54 -3.96 -11.24
N ILE A 49 1.32 -2.70 -10.84
CA ILE A 49 1.27 -2.33 -9.42
C ILE A 49 -0.14 -2.57 -8.96
N ILE A 50 -0.31 -3.49 -8.00
CA ILE A 50 -1.59 -3.82 -7.40
C ILE A 50 -1.61 -3.42 -5.94
N ALA A 51 -2.73 -2.90 -5.47
CA ALA A 51 -2.96 -2.73 -4.05
C ALA A 51 -2.79 -4.09 -3.34
N PRO A 52 -2.09 -4.15 -2.19
CA PRO A 52 -2.00 -5.39 -1.44
C PRO A 52 -3.41 -5.87 -1.12
N ALA A 53 -3.66 -7.16 -1.35
CA ALA A 53 -4.92 -7.77 -0.96
C ALA A 53 -5.17 -7.47 0.53
N PRO A 54 -6.41 -7.13 0.93
CA PRO A 54 -6.73 -6.94 2.33
C PRO A 54 -6.25 -8.17 3.10
N ILE A 55 -5.24 -7.98 3.96
CA ILE A 55 -4.76 -9.05 4.83
C ILE A 55 -5.95 -9.35 5.73
N PRO A 56 -6.60 -10.52 5.61
CA PRO A 56 -7.70 -10.85 6.49
C PRO A 56 -7.12 -10.83 7.89
N VAL A 57 -7.64 -9.98 8.77
CA VAL A 57 -7.35 -10.12 10.20
C VAL A 57 -7.69 -11.57 10.53
N PRO A 58 -6.69 -12.41 10.86
CA PRO A 58 -6.89 -13.84 10.89
C PRO A 58 -7.98 -14.15 11.91
N ALA A 59 -8.62 -15.31 11.76
CA ALA A 59 -9.66 -15.83 12.64
C ALA A 59 -9.37 -15.67 14.15
N THR A 60 -8.14 -15.38 14.54
CA THR A 60 -7.70 -14.74 15.79
C THR A 60 -8.69 -13.74 16.39
N PHE A 61 -9.23 -12.75 15.67
CA PHE A 61 -10.21 -11.82 16.28
C PHE A 61 -11.55 -12.50 16.57
N LEU A 62 -12.01 -13.36 15.66
CA LEU A 62 -13.23 -14.16 15.83
C LEU A 62 -13.10 -15.19 16.96
N LEU A 63 -11.90 -15.71 17.22
CA LEU A 63 -11.61 -16.67 18.29
C LEU A 63 -11.32 -15.99 19.64
N LEU A 64 -10.67 -14.83 19.64
CA LEU A 64 -10.34 -14.09 20.87
C LEU A 64 -11.53 -13.33 21.44
N ALA A 65 -12.43 -12.79 20.60
CA ALA A 65 -13.61 -12.06 21.06
C ALA A 65 -14.50 -12.86 22.04
N PRO A 66 -14.90 -14.12 21.75
CA PRO A 66 -15.66 -14.93 22.70
C PRO A 66 -14.84 -15.33 23.92
N ALA A 67 -13.54 -15.60 23.78
CA ALA A 67 -12.66 -15.94 24.90
C ALA A 67 -12.51 -14.76 25.88
N LEU A 68 -12.36 -13.53 25.38
CA LEU A 68 -12.34 -12.31 26.19
C LEU A 68 -13.71 -12.01 26.83
N ALA A 69 -14.81 -12.26 26.11
CA ALA A 69 -16.16 -12.10 26.65
C ALA A 69 -16.41 -13.07 27.80
N LEU A 70 -16.01 -14.33 27.64
CA LEU A 70 -16.07 -15.34 28.70
C LEU A 70 -15.21 -14.94 29.89
N LEU A 71 -13.97 -14.50 29.68
CA LEU A 71 -13.09 -14.02 30.75
C LEU A 71 -13.69 -12.81 31.50
N ARG A 72 -14.38 -11.91 30.79
CA ARG A 72 -15.08 -10.77 31.40
C ARG A 72 -16.30 -11.20 32.21
N ILE A 73 -17.02 -12.23 31.77
CA ILE A 73 -18.17 -12.80 32.49
C ILE A 73 -17.69 -13.53 33.75
N THR A 74 -16.61 -14.31 33.66
CA THR A 74 -16.08 -15.07 34.79
C THR A 74 -15.35 -14.22 35.82
N ARG A 75 -14.77 -13.06 35.43
CA ARG A 75 -14.20 -12.06 36.36
C ARG A 75 -15.21 -11.13 37.03
N ARG A 76 -16.48 -11.13 36.59
CA ARG A 76 -17.57 -10.31 37.15
C ARG A 76 -18.41 -11.04 38.19
N ARG A 77 -18.08 -12.30 38.46
CA ARG A 77 -18.56 -13.07 39.60
C ARG A 77 -17.48 -13.06 40.68
#